data_AF-A0A4U8WJG5-F1
#
_entry.id   AF-A0A4U8WJG5-F1
#
_cell.length_a   1.000
_cell.length_b   1.000
_cell.length_c   1.000
_cell.angle_alpha   90.00
_cell.angle_beta   90.00
_cell.angle_gamma   90.00
#
_symmetry.space_group_name_H-M   'P 1'
#
loop_
_entity.id
_entity.type
_entity.pdbx_description
1 polymer ?
#
loop_
_entity_poly.entity_id
_entity_poly.type
_entity_poly.pdbx_seq_one_letter_code
_entity_poly.pdbx_strand_id
1 'polypeptide(L)'
;MKNKRNTKNKFIKCKCCGLLKDKLDVSICLSILKNTFLIKEFKPDCDLYDFLVDSDLFLTCDKCLEDKKSLIANPSKQNHTYYFFLAYYDSNLNCQKCTKEFTFTKEEKKFWYEGLKFRKESLPVHCLSCRKEIRKEKLQNKRLSEILKKDSKDMTIEELYELVQIYDEWKINDKFNFYNKILKAKLN
;
A
#
# COMPACT_ATOMS: atom_id res chain seq x y z
N MET A 1 42.40 -21.98 -19.66
CA MET A 1 41.37 -21.78 -20.71
C MET A 1 40.17 -21.10 -20.07
N LYS A 2 39.90 -19.83 -20.42
CA LYS A 2 38.73 -19.10 -19.93
C LYS A 2 37.50 -19.68 -20.63
N ASN A 3 36.64 -20.39 -19.89
CA ASN A 3 35.34 -20.82 -20.39
C ASN A 3 34.53 -19.56 -20.74
N LYS A 4 34.49 -19.22 -22.04
CA LYS A 4 33.47 -18.33 -22.61
C LYS A 4 32.12 -19.01 -22.37
N ARG A 5 31.46 -18.68 -21.27
CA ARG A 5 30.05 -19.01 -21.08
C ARG A 5 29.31 -18.37 -22.24
N ASN A 6 28.67 -19.21 -23.03
CA ASN A 6 27.84 -18.87 -24.17
C ASN A 6 26.83 -17.80 -23.75
N THR A 7 27.07 -16.54 -24.11
CA THR A 7 26.21 -15.39 -23.79
C THR A 7 24.95 -15.48 -24.64
N LYS A 8 24.00 -16.33 -24.22
CA LYS A 8 22.62 -16.15 -24.64
C LYS A 8 22.23 -14.73 -24.25
N ASN A 9 21.73 -13.93 -25.20
CA ASN A 9 21.19 -12.60 -24.91
C ASN A 9 20.08 -12.78 -23.86
N LYS A 10 20.41 -12.52 -22.60
CA LYS A 10 19.43 -12.51 -21.52
C LYS A 10 18.64 -11.22 -21.64
N PHE A 11 17.33 -11.32 -21.44
CA PHE A 11 16.42 -10.19 -21.42
C PHE A 11 15.61 -10.26 -20.14
N ILE A 12 15.24 -9.10 -19.60
CA ILE A 12 14.31 -9.00 -18.48
C ILE A 12 12.97 -8.44 -18.92
N LYS A 13 11.89 -8.96 -18.37
CA LYS A 13 10.54 -8.44 -18.62
C LYS A 13 10.28 -7.20 -17.75
N CYS A 14 10.02 -6.06 -18.37
CA CYS A 14 9.58 -4.85 -17.66
C CYS A 14 8.24 -5.12 -16.94
N LYS A 15 8.14 -4.83 -15.64
CA LYS A 15 6.91 -5.07 -14.87
C LYS A 15 5.78 -4.08 -15.21
N CYS A 16 6.10 -2.94 -15.83
CA CYS A 16 5.10 -1.94 -16.23
C CYS A 16 4.50 -2.25 -17.61
N CYS A 17 5.31 -2.34 -18.67
CA CYS A 17 4.81 -2.54 -20.04
C CYS A 17 4.82 -4.00 -20.51
N GLY A 18 5.43 -4.92 -19.77
CA GLY A 18 5.49 -6.34 -20.11
C GLY A 18 6.45 -6.70 -21.25
N LEU A 19 7.15 -5.72 -21.86
CA LEU A 19 8.11 -5.97 -22.92
C LEU A 19 9.44 -6.53 -22.39
N LEU A 20 10.13 -7.30 -23.21
CA LEU A 20 11.49 -7.75 -22.95
C LEU A 20 12.49 -6.59 -23.14
N LYS A 21 13.50 -6.56 -22.28
CA LYS A 21 14.41 -5.44 -22.13
C LYS A 21 15.84 -5.92 -21.97
N ASP A 22 16.75 -5.30 -22.73
CA ASP A 22 18.18 -5.55 -22.60
C ASP A 22 18.78 -4.74 -21.44
N LYS A 23 20.10 -4.72 -21.33
CA LYS A 23 20.84 -4.00 -20.28
C LYS A 23 20.71 -2.47 -20.40
N LEU A 24 20.67 -1.94 -21.61
CA LEU A 24 20.60 -0.50 -21.87
C LEU A 24 19.20 0.04 -21.56
N ASP A 25 18.18 -0.78 -21.80
CA ASP A 25 16.77 -0.49 -21.52
C ASP A 25 16.40 -0.33 -20.04
N VAL A 26 17.27 -0.75 -19.10
CA VAL A 26 17.01 -0.75 -17.64
C VAL A 26 18.17 -0.09 -16.87
N SER A 27 18.91 0.80 -17.52
CA SER A 27 20.12 1.42 -16.99
C SER A 27 19.87 2.20 -15.69
N ILE A 28 18.70 2.83 -15.56
CA ILE A 28 18.33 3.58 -14.35
C ILE A 28 18.14 2.63 -13.17
N CYS A 29 17.40 1.53 -13.36
CA CYS A 29 17.19 0.52 -12.33
C CYS A 29 18.53 -0.13 -11.91
N LEU A 30 19.43 -0.39 -12.87
CA LEU A 30 20.76 -0.91 -12.59
C LEU A 30 21.60 0.06 -11.75
N SER A 31 21.55 1.36 -12.07
CA SER A 31 22.25 2.40 -11.30
C SER A 31 21.79 2.47 -9.84
N ILE A 32 20.48 2.33 -9.60
CA ILE A 32 19.93 2.28 -8.25
C ILE A 32 20.36 1.02 -7.54
N LEU A 33 20.23 -0.13 -8.19
CA LEU A 33 20.63 -1.42 -7.64
C LEU A 33 22.09 -1.41 -7.21
N LYS A 34 22.99 -0.89 -8.05
CA LYS A 34 24.43 -0.71 -7.74
C LYS A 34 24.66 0.03 -6.42
N ASN A 35 23.78 0.97 -6.10
CA ASN A 35 23.92 1.84 -4.94
C ASN A 35 23.27 1.31 -3.66
N THR A 36 22.61 0.16 -3.74
CA THR A 36 21.96 -0.47 -2.58
C THR A 36 22.96 -1.13 -1.65
N PHE A 37 22.60 -1.23 -0.36
CA PHE A 37 23.37 -1.95 0.65
C PHE A 37 23.61 -3.42 0.25
N LEU A 38 22.60 -4.06 -0.35
CA LEU A 38 22.69 -5.45 -0.82
C LEU A 38 23.89 -5.67 -1.75
N ILE A 39 24.06 -4.80 -2.75
CA ILE A 39 25.14 -4.94 -3.72
C ILE A 39 26.47 -4.50 -3.11
N LYS A 40 26.49 -3.36 -2.41
CA LYS A 40 27.73 -2.80 -1.85
C LYS A 40 28.41 -3.73 -0.84
N GLU A 41 27.63 -4.38 0.03
CA GLU A 41 28.20 -5.18 1.12
C GLU A 41 28.28 -6.67 0.78
N PHE A 42 27.28 -7.23 0.10
CA PHE A 42 27.17 -8.69 -0.05
C PHE A 42 27.58 -9.19 -1.44
N LYS A 43 27.53 -8.35 -2.48
CA LYS A 43 27.81 -8.76 -3.87
C LYS A 43 28.50 -7.67 -4.70
N PRO A 44 29.66 -7.13 -4.27
CA PRO A 44 30.30 -6.01 -4.96
C PRO A 44 30.75 -6.34 -6.39
N ASP A 45 31.13 -7.58 -6.66
CA ASP A 45 31.68 -8.02 -7.95
C ASP A 45 30.67 -8.77 -8.84
N CYS A 46 29.37 -8.74 -8.53
CA CYS A 46 28.39 -9.43 -9.35
C CYS A 46 28.04 -8.65 -10.63
N ASP A 47 27.76 -9.37 -11.73
CA ASP A 47 27.12 -8.73 -12.87
C ASP A 47 25.68 -8.38 -12.48
N LEU A 48 25.44 -7.07 -12.30
CA LEU A 48 24.16 -6.55 -11.85
C LEU A 48 23.02 -6.86 -12.80
N TYR A 49 23.29 -6.96 -14.10
CA TYR A 49 22.27 -7.28 -15.08
C TYR A 49 21.89 -8.74 -15.01
N ASP A 50 22.88 -9.64 -14.93
CA ASP A 50 22.61 -11.06 -14.69
C ASP A 50 21.87 -11.27 -13.38
N PHE A 51 22.30 -10.62 -12.29
CA PHE A 51 21.61 -10.67 -11.00
C PHE A 51 20.17 -10.20 -11.13
N LEU A 52 19.93 -9.11 -11.84
CA LEU A 52 18.60 -8.55 -12.03
C LEU A 52 17.69 -9.49 -12.83
N VAL A 53 18.20 -10.08 -13.92
CA VAL A 53 17.50 -11.08 -14.75
C VAL A 53 17.12 -12.31 -13.92
N ASP A 54 18.04 -12.76 -13.07
CA ASP A 54 17.86 -13.95 -12.24
C ASP A 54 17.08 -13.64 -10.92
N SER A 55 16.69 -12.37 -10.69
CA SER A 55 15.99 -11.92 -9.48
C SER A 55 14.51 -11.60 -9.72
N ASP A 56 13.71 -11.71 -8.66
CA ASP A 56 12.31 -11.24 -8.63
C ASP A 56 12.18 -9.75 -8.28
N LEU A 57 13.23 -8.95 -8.52
CA LEU A 57 13.16 -7.52 -8.22
C LEU A 57 12.13 -6.82 -9.11
N PHE A 58 11.37 -5.93 -8.50
CA PHE A 58 10.34 -5.16 -9.19
C PHE A 58 10.97 -3.96 -9.89
N LEU A 59 11.28 -4.16 -11.17
CA LEU A 59 11.87 -3.14 -12.04
C LEU A 59 10.92 -2.70 -13.15
N THR A 60 11.24 -1.53 -13.72
CA THR A 60 10.64 -1.05 -14.96
C THR A 60 11.72 -0.54 -15.91
N CYS A 61 11.45 -0.53 -17.22
CA CYS A 61 12.39 0.02 -18.19
C CYS A 61 12.46 1.55 -18.14
N ASP A 62 13.56 2.09 -18.65
CA ASP A 62 13.87 3.52 -18.67
C ASP A 62 12.77 4.30 -19.42
N LYS A 63 12.31 3.79 -20.57
CA LYS A 63 11.17 4.36 -21.30
C LYS A 63 9.89 4.50 -20.45
N CYS A 64 9.58 3.55 -19.57
CA CYS A 64 8.38 3.65 -18.73
C CYS A 64 8.53 4.74 -17.65
N LEU A 65 9.77 4.99 -17.18
CA LEU A 65 10.08 6.07 -16.26
C LEU A 65 10.00 7.43 -16.98
N GLU A 66 10.56 7.52 -18.19
CA GLU A 66 10.50 8.72 -19.04
C GLU A 66 9.07 9.08 -19.44
N ASP A 67 8.29 8.09 -19.88
CA ASP A 67 6.87 8.24 -20.21
C ASP A 67 5.99 8.49 -18.96
N LYS A 68 6.57 8.53 -17.75
CA LYS A 68 5.86 8.67 -16.45
C LYS A 68 4.81 7.59 -16.20
N LYS A 69 4.93 6.42 -16.85
CA LYS A 69 4.09 5.25 -16.61
C LYS A 69 4.49 4.51 -15.34
N SER A 70 5.76 4.60 -14.99
CA SER A 70 6.31 4.13 -13.71
C SER A 70 7.03 5.26 -12.97
N LEU A 71 7.34 5.01 -11.71
CA LEU A 71 8.00 5.95 -10.82
C LEU A 71 9.18 5.27 -10.12
N ILE A 72 10.27 6.01 -9.96
CA ILE A 72 11.48 5.47 -9.35
C ILE A 72 11.33 5.25 -7.85
N ALA A 73 11.72 4.07 -7.36
CA ALA A 73 11.69 3.76 -5.94
C ALA A 73 13.02 4.13 -5.28
N ASN A 74 12.99 4.45 -3.99
CA ASN A 74 14.19 4.59 -3.16
C ASN A 74 14.30 3.37 -2.24
N PRO A 75 15.17 2.39 -2.55
CA PRO A 75 15.37 1.21 -1.72
C PRO A 75 15.65 1.56 -0.26
N SER A 76 16.56 2.49 0.03
CA SER A 76 16.93 2.86 1.41
C SER A 76 15.76 3.43 2.25
N LYS A 77 14.66 3.83 1.61
CA LYS A 77 13.44 4.26 2.31
C LYS A 77 12.42 3.13 2.50
N GLN A 78 12.61 1.94 1.94
CA GLN A 78 11.67 0.84 2.08
C GLN A 78 11.96 0.02 3.35
N ASN A 79 10.93 -0.58 3.93
CA ASN A 79 11.08 -1.52 5.03
C ASN A 79 11.47 -2.91 4.47
N HIS A 80 12.78 -3.14 4.34
CA HIS A 80 13.28 -4.35 3.70
C HIS A 80 14.69 -4.73 4.19
N THR A 81 15.01 -6.01 4.10
CA THR A 81 16.37 -6.53 4.33
C THR A 81 17.02 -7.02 3.03
N TYR A 82 16.26 -7.69 2.15
CA TYR A 82 16.82 -8.29 0.91
C TYR A 82 15.96 -8.14 -0.34
N TYR A 83 14.71 -7.68 -0.21
CA TYR A 83 13.78 -7.59 -1.33
C TYR A 83 13.08 -6.24 -1.33
N PHE A 84 13.33 -5.45 -2.36
CA PHE A 84 12.85 -4.08 -2.50
C PHE A 84 12.38 -3.81 -3.92
N PHE A 85 11.56 -2.78 -4.06
CA PHE A 85 11.18 -2.23 -5.35
C PHE A 85 12.31 -1.34 -5.87
N LEU A 86 12.64 -1.48 -7.17
CA LEU A 86 13.48 -0.53 -7.89
C LEU A 86 12.61 0.54 -8.57
N ALA A 87 11.38 0.19 -8.93
CA ALA A 87 10.38 1.12 -9.43
C ALA A 87 8.95 0.67 -9.08
N TYR A 88 8.03 1.63 -9.05
CA TYR A 88 6.59 1.43 -8.87
C TYR A 88 5.85 1.68 -10.18
N TYR A 89 4.79 0.93 -10.42
CA TYR A 89 3.91 1.05 -11.58
C TYR A 89 2.47 0.82 -11.12
N ASP A 90 1.49 1.26 -11.90
CA ASP A 90 0.08 1.10 -11.56
C ASP A 90 -0.32 -0.38 -11.63
N SER A 91 -1.17 -0.84 -10.71
CA SER A 91 -1.71 -2.21 -10.74
C SER A 91 -3.19 -2.17 -10.45
N ASN A 92 -3.97 -2.89 -11.26
CA ASN A 92 -5.38 -3.03 -11.00
C ASN A 92 -5.65 -4.20 -10.06
N LEU A 93 -6.54 -3.98 -9.11
CA LEU A 93 -6.94 -4.90 -8.06
C LEU A 93 -8.45 -4.88 -7.92
N ASN A 94 -9.03 -5.95 -7.38
CA ASN A 94 -10.45 -6.02 -7.07
C ASN A 94 -10.69 -5.76 -5.59
N CYS A 95 -11.63 -4.86 -5.26
CA CYS A 95 -11.97 -4.58 -3.88
C CYS A 95 -12.76 -5.74 -3.27
N GLN A 96 -12.30 -6.29 -2.14
CA GLN A 96 -13.01 -7.38 -1.46
C GLN A 96 -14.36 -6.96 -0.85
N LYS A 97 -14.57 -5.68 -0.52
CA LYS A 97 -15.84 -5.17 0.06
C LYS A 97 -16.89 -4.87 -1.02
N CYS A 98 -16.54 -4.08 -2.04
CA CYS A 98 -17.52 -3.60 -3.04
C CYS A 98 -17.38 -4.25 -4.41
N THR A 99 -16.47 -5.21 -4.56
CA THR A 99 -16.17 -5.99 -5.79
C THR A 99 -15.72 -5.20 -7.01
N LYS A 100 -15.72 -3.87 -6.96
CA LYS A 100 -15.23 -2.99 -8.02
C LYS A 100 -13.71 -3.09 -8.18
N GLU A 101 -13.27 -3.04 -9.44
CA GLU A 101 -11.86 -2.84 -9.78
C GLU A 101 -11.40 -1.46 -9.32
N PHE A 102 -10.16 -1.37 -8.83
CA PHE A 102 -9.50 -0.12 -8.50
C PHE A 102 -8.00 -0.21 -8.78
N THR A 103 -7.38 0.94 -9.03
CA THR A 103 -5.95 1.01 -9.30
C THR A 103 -5.17 1.33 -8.03
N PHE A 104 -4.23 0.46 -7.66
CA PHE A 104 -3.18 0.77 -6.70
C PHE A 104 -2.05 1.49 -7.43
N THR A 105 -2.09 2.82 -7.37
CA THR A 105 -1.23 3.67 -8.21
C THR A 105 0.24 3.61 -7.78
N LYS A 106 1.14 3.97 -8.68
CA LYS A 106 2.59 4.08 -8.43
C LYS A 106 2.91 5.11 -7.35
N GLU A 107 2.16 6.21 -7.27
CA GLU A 107 2.29 7.21 -6.20
C GLU A 107 1.83 6.65 -4.86
N GLU A 108 0.70 5.92 -4.85
CA GLU A 108 0.20 5.29 -3.63
C GLU A 108 1.20 4.23 -3.13
N LYS A 109 1.76 3.41 -4.01
CA LYS A 109 2.83 2.47 -3.69
C LYS A 109 4.05 3.16 -3.08
N LYS A 110 4.51 4.27 -3.68
CA LYS A 110 5.64 5.04 -3.14
C LYS A 110 5.34 5.50 -1.72
N PHE A 111 4.16 6.08 -1.49
CA PHE A 111 3.75 6.53 -0.16
C PHE A 111 3.67 5.37 0.84
N TRP A 112 3.09 4.24 0.45
CA TRP A 112 2.95 3.05 1.30
C TRP A 112 4.30 2.47 1.75
N TYR A 113 5.20 2.23 0.80
CA TYR A 113 6.44 1.50 1.10
C TYR A 113 7.56 2.43 1.59
N GLU A 114 7.65 3.66 1.09
CA GLU A 114 8.70 4.60 1.51
C GLU A 114 8.28 5.51 2.67
N GLY A 115 7.01 5.94 2.70
CA GLY A 115 6.47 6.83 3.72
C GLY A 115 5.96 6.07 4.94
N LEU A 116 5.01 5.15 4.72
CA LEU A 116 4.40 4.36 5.80
C LEU A 116 5.21 3.12 6.21
N LYS A 117 6.29 2.79 5.47
CA LYS A 117 7.18 1.66 5.76
C LYS A 117 6.46 0.30 5.80
N PHE A 118 5.40 0.14 5.02
CA PHE A 118 4.78 -1.18 4.86
C PHE A 118 5.75 -2.17 4.22
N ARG A 119 5.62 -3.45 4.59
CA ARG A 119 6.40 -4.54 3.98
C ARG A 119 5.98 -4.72 2.52
N LYS A 120 6.89 -5.20 1.66
CA LYS A 120 6.64 -5.32 0.20
C LYS A 120 5.40 -6.14 -0.14
N GLU A 121 5.07 -7.13 0.69
CA GLU A 121 3.93 -8.04 0.51
C GLU A 121 2.59 -7.36 0.82
N SER A 122 2.62 -6.17 1.42
CA SER A 122 1.41 -5.42 1.77
C SER A 122 0.76 -4.87 0.51
N LEU A 123 -0.50 -5.27 0.27
CA LEU A 123 -1.33 -4.79 -0.81
C LEU A 123 -2.67 -4.30 -0.27
N PRO A 124 -3.27 -3.25 -0.84
CA PRO A 124 -4.63 -2.87 -0.49
C PRO A 124 -5.60 -3.96 -0.96
N VAL A 125 -6.35 -4.54 -0.02
CA VAL A 125 -7.45 -5.47 -0.32
C VAL A 125 -8.78 -4.74 -0.59
N HIS A 126 -8.84 -3.45 -0.25
CA HIS A 126 -10.01 -2.60 -0.42
C HIS A 126 -9.65 -1.31 -1.17
N CYS A 127 -10.57 -0.85 -2.02
CA CYS A 127 -10.43 0.45 -2.69
C CYS A 127 -10.42 1.60 -1.67
N LEU A 128 -10.02 2.80 -2.11
CA LEU A 128 -9.84 3.94 -1.21
C LEU A 128 -11.12 4.33 -0.48
N SER A 129 -12.28 4.33 -1.15
CA SER A 129 -13.57 4.64 -0.51
C SER A 129 -13.91 3.63 0.58
N CYS A 130 -13.84 2.33 0.29
CA CYS A 130 -14.10 1.28 1.28
C CYS A 130 -13.09 1.31 2.44
N ARG A 131 -11.81 1.65 2.19
CA ARG A 131 -10.83 1.85 3.29
C ARG A 131 -11.21 3.02 4.19
N LYS A 132 -11.74 4.12 3.65
CA LYS A 132 -12.21 5.26 4.44
C LYS A 132 -13.43 4.88 5.29
N GLU A 133 -14.40 4.19 4.71
CA GLU A 133 -15.57 3.67 5.43
C GLU A 133 -15.17 2.75 6.58
N ILE A 134 -14.32 1.74 6.32
CA ILE A 134 -13.87 0.81 7.36
C ILE A 134 -13.13 1.53 8.49
N ARG A 135 -12.32 2.55 8.17
CA ARG A 135 -11.66 3.37 9.20
C ARG A 135 -12.67 4.17 10.02
N LYS A 136 -13.69 4.75 9.38
CA LYS A 136 -14.79 5.45 10.05
C LYS A 136 -15.55 4.51 10.98
N GLU A 137 -15.98 3.34 10.48
CA GLU A 137 -16.68 2.31 11.25
C GLU A 137 -15.84 1.84 12.45
N LYS A 138 -14.52 1.64 12.29
CA LYS A 138 -13.62 1.28 13.40
C LYS A 138 -13.51 2.37 14.45
N LEU A 139 -13.43 3.64 14.03
CA LEU A 139 -13.39 4.77 14.96
C LEU A 139 -14.71 4.89 15.75
N GLN A 140 -15.83 4.78 15.05
CA GLN A 140 -17.16 4.77 15.66
C GLN A 140 -17.32 3.61 16.65
N ASN A 141 -16.95 2.39 16.27
CA ASN A 141 -16.96 1.22 17.17
C ASN A 141 -16.12 1.45 18.44
N LYS A 142 -14.90 1.98 18.28
CA LYS A 142 -14.03 2.31 19.42
C LYS A 142 -14.73 3.29 20.35
N ARG A 143 -15.34 4.33 19.78
CA ARG A 143 -16.00 5.39 20.53
C ARG A 143 -17.26 4.91 21.25
N LEU A 144 -18.11 4.12 20.58
CA LEU A 144 -19.24 3.42 21.20
C LEU A 144 -18.74 2.59 22.38
N SER A 145 -17.68 1.79 22.20
CA SER A 145 -17.13 0.95 23.26
C SER A 145 -16.58 1.74 24.45
N GLU A 146 -16.14 2.98 24.27
CA GLU A 146 -15.71 3.86 25.36
C GLU A 146 -16.89 4.41 26.14
N ILE A 147 -17.92 4.91 25.45
CA ILE A 147 -19.12 5.50 26.07
C ILE A 147 -19.94 4.43 26.80
N LEU A 148 -20.15 3.27 26.17
CA LEU A 148 -20.99 2.19 26.68
C LEU A 148 -20.44 1.49 27.93
N LYS A 149 -19.24 1.86 28.41
CA LYS A 149 -18.74 1.45 29.74
C LYS A 149 -19.47 2.16 30.88
N LYS A 150 -20.11 3.29 30.60
CA LYS A 150 -20.89 4.07 31.56
C LYS A 150 -22.32 3.58 31.57
N ASP A 151 -22.96 3.67 32.72
CA ASP A 151 -24.41 3.57 32.77
C ASP A 151 -25.04 4.75 32.03
N SER A 152 -26.18 4.49 31.37
CA SER A 152 -26.86 5.50 30.54
C SER A 152 -27.27 6.77 31.31
N LYS A 153 -27.40 6.67 32.64
CA LYS A 153 -27.68 7.81 33.53
C LYS A 153 -26.47 8.72 33.72
N ASP A 154 -25.26 8.17 33.61
CA ASP A 154 -23.98 8.85 33.88
C ASP A 154 -23.32 9.40 32.61
N MET A 155 -23.87 9.09 31.43
CA MET A 155 -23.39 9.63 30.15
C MET A 155 -23.66 11.13 30.05
N THR A 156 -22.73 11.90 29.47
CA THR A 156 -22.96 13.33 29.21
C THR A 156 -23.91 13.54 28.03
N ILE A 157 -24.41 14.78 27.87
CA ILE A 157 -25.27 15.14 26.73
C ILE A 157 -24.51 14.93 25.41
N GLU A 158 -23.24 15.30 25.34
CA GLU A 158 -22.38 15.15 24.16
C GLU A 158 -22.18 13.66 23.81
N GLU A 159 -21.96 12.81 24.81
CA GLU A 159 -21.82 11.37 24.62
C GLU A 159 -23.12 10.74 24.11
N LEU A 160 -24.26 11.16 24.63
CA LEU A 160 -25.57 10.71 24.16
C LEU A 160 -25.85 11.17 22.72
N TYR A 161 -25.51 12.42 22.37
CA TYR A 161 -25.58 12.91 20.98
C TYR A 161 -24.75 12.05 20.03
N GLU A 162 -23.51 11.74 20.44
CA GLU A 162 -22.60 10.93 19.63
C GLU A 162 -23.12 9.51 19.42
N LEU A 163 -23.67 8.87 20.47
CA LEU A 163 -24.34 7.56 20.35
C LEU A 163 -25.51 7.62 19.36
N VAL A 164 -26.38 8.62 19.50
CA VAL A 164 -27.57 8.79 18.65
C VAL A 164 -27.14 8.95 17.19
N GLN A 165 -26.16 9.81 16.92
CA GLN A 165 -25.65 10.03 15.57
C GLN A 165 -25.06 8.75 14.95
N ILE A 166 -24.24 8.01 15.70
CA ILE A 166 -23.64 6.76 15.19
C ILE A 166 -24.72 5.72 14.88
N TYR A 167 -25.69 5.52 15.77
CA TYR A 167 -26.76 4.53 15.56
C TYR A 167 -27.72 4.92 14.43
N ASP A 168 -27.96 6.22 14.22
CA ASP A 168 -28.70 6.72 13.06
C ASP A 168 -27.96 6.43 11.75
N GLU A 169 -26.66 6.77 11.68
CA GLU A 169 -25.82 6.50 10.51
C GLU A 169 -25.76 5.00 10.16
N TRP A 170 -25.76 4.13 11.17
CA TRP A 170 -25.76 2.67 11.00
C TRP A 170 -27.15 2.07 10.79
N LYS A 171 -28.21 2.89 10.88
CA LYS A 171 -29.62 2.49 10.75
C LYS A 171 -30.05 1.43 11.79
N ILE A 172 -29.57 1.56 13.03
CA ILE A 172 -29.94 0.69 14.16
C ILE A 172 -31.03 1.38 15.00
N ASN A 173 -32.28 1.23 14.56
CA ASN A 173 -33.43 1.99 15.07
C ASN A 173 -33.69 1.82 16.58
N ASP A 174 -33.56 0.59 17.12
CA ASP A 174 -33.87 0.33 18.53
C ASP A 174 -32.90 1.08 19.47
N LYS A 175 -31.61 1.06 19.14
CA LYS A 175 -30.58 1.75 19.92
C LYS A 175 -30.68 3.26 19.75
N PHE A 176 -30.93 3.73 18.53
CA PHE A 176 -31.22 5.14 18.26
C PHE A 176 -32.37 5.64 19.15
N ASN A 177 -33.52 4.97 19.12
CA ASN A 177 -34.71 5.38 19.88
C ASN A 177 -34.44 5.38 21.39
N PHE A 178 -33.73 4.37 21.91
CA PHE A 178 -33.37 4.28 23.31
C PHE A 178 -32.52 5.47 23.78
N TYR A 179 -31.39 5.73 23.14
CA TYR A 179 -30.49 6.82 23.56
C TYR A 179 -31.07 8.20 23.26
N ASN A 180 -31.83 8.36 22.18
CA ASN A 180 -32.50 9.62 21.84
C ASN A 180 -33.56 10.00 22.89
N LYS A 181 -34.28 9.02 23.46
CA LYS A 181 -35.20 9.27 24.57
C LYS A 181 -34.47 9.80 25.81
N ILE A 182 -33.33 9.21 26.15
CA ILE A 182 -32.52 9.63 27.31
C ILE A 182 -31.94 11.03 27.08
N LEU A 183 -31.42 11.28 25.88
CA LEU A 183 -30.91 12.58 25.48
C LEU A 183 -31.98 13.68 25.63
N LYS A 184 -33.17 13.47 25.08
CA LYS A 184 -34.30 14.41 25.21
C LYS A 184 -34.69 14.65 26.66
N ALA A 185 -34.65 13.60 27.49
CA ALA A 185 -34.96 13.72 28.92
C ALA A 185 -33.90 14.52 29.71
N LYS A 186 -32.64 14.58 29.26
CA LYS A 186 -31.57 15.39 29.87
C LYS A 186 -31.53 16.84 29.39
N LEU A 187 -32.12 17.12 28.23
CA LEU A 187 -32.20 18.46 27.65
C LEU A 187 -33.38 19.28 28.18
N ASN A 188 -34.39 18.60 28.72
CA ASN A 188 -35.53 19.20 29.42
C ASN A 188 -35.21 19.40 30.90
#